data_AF-A0A1U6I0F7-F1
#
_entry.id   AF-A0A1U6I0F7-F1
#
_cell.length_a   1.000
_cell.length_b   1.000
_cell.length_c   1.000
_cell.angle_alpha   90.00
_cell.angle_beta   90.00
_cell.angle_gamma   90.00
#
_symmetry.space_group_name_H-M   'P 1'
#
loop_
_entity.id
_entity.type
_entity.pdbx_description
1 polymer ?
#
loop_
_entity_poly.entity_id
_entity_poly.type
_entity_poly.pdbx_seq_one_letter_code
_entity_poly.pdbx_strand_id
1 'polypeptide(L)'
;MYTTAPGTPDAYLYTPAFAHAIWPLAQLPWPLFVLLITVGIGATLAWLLKPLGWKWGLPLWLAGLPEVVSGNIFILMAVVAVVGFSTPGSWAFVGLTKITPCVGPIWFLVRGEWKNLVLAIASIGVIAGISFTISPSLWEEWLNFIVGHSGASTQPIGSPFLPPPALRIPVGIALVVWGALRNKPWSIPVAMFLCTPVLWLGSFTLLAAIPRLKAGRKSSDPDALLLDEKR
;
A
#
# COMPACT_ATOMS: atom_id res chain seq x y z
N MET A 1 15.36 -18.61 -0.93
CA MET A 1 14.07 -18.03 -1.44
C MET A 1 14.33 -16.84 -2.37
N TYR A 2 15.40 -16.07 -2.13
CA TYR A 2 15.68 -14.79 -2.78
C TYR A 2 16.76 -14.90 -3.87
N THR A 3 16.58 -15.82 -4.81
CA THR A 3 17.58 -16.14 -5.86
C THR A 3 17.25 -15.53 -7.22
N THR A 4 16.01 -15.10 -7.42
CA THR A 4 15.47 -14.71 -8.72
C THR A 4 15.40 -13.19 -8.82
N ALA A 5 15.99 -12.61 -9.87
CA ALA A 5 16.13 -11.16 -10.00
C ALA A 5 14.76 -10.44 -10.09
N PRO A 6 14.64 -9.20 -9.57
CA PRO A 6 13.41 -8.42 -9.72
C PRO A 6 12.95 -8.29 -11.17
N GLY A 7 11.63 -8.40 -11.39
CA GLY A 7 11.04 -8.27 -12.73
C GLY A 7 11.07 -9.55 -13.58
N THR A 8 11.64 -10.65 -13.07
CA THR A 8 11.56 -11.96 -13.71
C THR A 8 10.40 -12.78 -13.12
N PRO A 9 9.83 -13.74 -13.88
CA PRO A 9 8.80 -14.65 -13.36
C PRO A 9 9.25 -15.33 -12.06
N ASP A 10 8.31 -15.50 -11.13
CA ASP A 10 8.52 -16.15 -9.82
C ASP A 10 9.50 -15.43 -8.87
N ALA A 11 9.90 -14.19 -9.17
CA ALA A 11 10.70 -13.38 -8.25
C ALA A 11 9.91 -13.00 -6.99
N TYR A 12 10.28 -13.57 -5.85
CA TYR A 12 9.72 -13.20 -4.56
C TYR A 12 10.47 -12.01 -3.93
N LEU A 13 9.78 -10.88 -3.79
CA LEU A 13 10.39 -9.60 -3.38
C LEU A 13 10.04 -9.16 -1.95
N TYR A 14 9.11 -9.86 -1.31
CA TYR A 14 8.57 -9.48 0.00
C TYR A 14 9.46 -9.97 1.15
N THR A 15 9.30 -9.38 2.33
CA THR A 15 10.01 -9.85 3.53
C THR A 15 9.61 -11.29 3.89
N PRO A 16 10.43 -11.99 4.68
CA PRO A 16 10.04 -13.28 5.27
C PRO A 16 8.76 -13.18 6.12
N ALA A 17 8.50 -12.02 6.74
CA ALA A 17 7.29 -11.82 7.53
C ALA A 17 6.01 -11.99 6.69
N PHE A 18 6.00 -11.49 5.46
CA PHE A 18 4.87 -11.72 4.56
C PHE A 18 4.77 -13.18 4.12
N ALA A 19 5.91 -13.87 3.95
CA ALA A 19 5.92 -15.30 3.60
C ALA A 19 5.23 -16.12 4.70
N HIS A 20 5.56 -15.86 5.97
CA HIS A 20 4.90 -16.49 7.11
C HIS A 20 3.41 -16.18 7.18
N ALA A 21 3.02 -14.92 6.90
CA ALA A 21 1.62 -14.51 6.95
C ALA A 21 0.77 -15.17 5.84
N ILE A 22 1.32 -15.31 4.63
CA ILE A 22 0.61 -15.92 3.50
C ILE A 22 0.70 -17.44 3.49
N TRP A 23 1.67 -18.04 4.20
CA TRP A 23 1.95 -19.48 4.18
C TRP A 23 0.71 -20.36 4.41
N PRO A 24 -0.18 -20.10 5.39
CA PRO A 24 -1.38 -20.93 5.58
C PRO A 24 -2.32 -20.89 4.37
N LEU A 25 -2.46 -19.74 3.73
CA LEU A 25 -3.28 -19.60 2.51
C LEU A 25 -2.61 -20.30 1.33
N ALA A 26 -1.27 -20.25 1.25
CA ALA A 26 -0.51 -20.92 0.20
C ALA A 26 -0.59 -22.47 0.25
N GLN A 27 -1.08 -23.05 1.35
CA GLN A 27 -1.34 -24.50 1.45
C GLN A 27 -2.66 -24.93 0.80
N LEU A 28 -3.53 -23.98 0.43
CA LEU A 28 -4.81 -24.30 -0.18
C LEU A 28 -4.61 -24.84 -1.62
N PRO A 29 -5.54 -25.67 -2.12
CA PRO A 29 -5.57 -26.01 -3.54
C PRO A 29 -5.54 -24.74 -4.39
N TRP A 30 -4.72 -24.74 -5.44
CA TRP A 30 -4.50 -23.54 -6.26
C TRP A 30 -5.77 -22.80 -6.69
N PRO A 31 -6.84 -23.47 -7.17
CA PRO A 31 -8.08 -22.77 -7.55
C PRO A 31 -8.74 -22.04 -6.38
N LEU A 32 -8.68 -22.61 -5.17
CA LEU A 32 -9.26 -21.99 -3.98
C LEU A 32 -8.42 -20.80 -3.51
N PHE A 33 -7.10 -20.91 -3.53
CA PHE A 33 -6.20 -19.80 -3.24
C PHE A 33 -6.50 -18.62 -4.18
N VAL A 34 -6.51 -18.86 -5.50
CA VAL A 34 -6.82 -17.84 -6.50
C VAL A 34 -8.20 -17.22 -6.27
N LEU A 35 -9.24 -18.05 -6.08
CA LEU A 35 -10.59 -17.56 -5.83
C LEU A 35 -10.66 -16.62 -4.63
N LEU A 36 -10.05 -17.01 -3.50
CA LEU A 36 -10.07 -16.21 -2.28
C LEU A 36 -9.34 -14.88 -2.46
N ILE A 37 -8.15 -14.90 -3.08
CA ILE A 37 -7.36 -13.70 -3.33
C ILE A 37 -8.08 -12.76 -4.30
N THR A 38 -8.57 -13.27 -5.43
CA THR A 38 -9.28 -12.48 -6.44
C THR A 38 -10.58 -11.88 -5.88
N VAL A 39 -11.39 -12.66 -5.16
CA VAL A 39 -12.63 -12.16 -4.55
C VAL A 39 -12.32 -11.14 -3.45
N GLY A 40 -11.33 -11.40 -2.60
CA GLY A 40 -10.93 -10.48 -1.54
C GLY A 40 -10.43 -9.14 -2.07
N ILE A 41 -9.56 -9.17 -3.08
CA ILE A 41 -9.05 -7.95 -3.73
C ILE A 41 -10.17 -7.22 -4.48
N GLY A 42 -11.03 -7.94 -5.21
CA GLY A 42 -12.17 -7.36 -5.90
C GLY A 42 -13.17 -6.69 -4.94
N ALA A 43 -13.46 -7.33 -3.81
CA ALA A 43 -14.35 -6.79 -2.78
C ALA A 43 -13.76 -5.55 -2.09
N THR A 44 -12.45 -5.55 -1.81
CA THR A 44 -11.78 -4.39 -1.21
C THR A 44 -11.71 -3.20 -2.17
N LEU A 45 -11.49 -3.44 -3.47
CA LEU A 45 -11.59 -2.38 -4.49
C LEU A 45 -13.02 -1.79 -4.56
N ALA A 46 -14.05 -2.65 -4.54
CA ALA A 46 -15.44 -2.18 -4.50
C ALA A 46 -15.72 -1.35 -3.23
N TRP A 47 -15.17 -1.76 -2.08
CA TRP A 47 -15.26 -1.01 -0.83
C TRP A 47 -14.59 0.37 -0.94
N LEU A 48 -13.40 0.46 -1.52
CA LEU A 48 -12.68 1.73 -1.74
C LEU A 48 -13.47 2.70 -2.63
N LEU A 49 -14.08 2.18 -3.70
CA LEU A 49 -14.79 2.97 -4.71
C LEU A 49 -16.26 3.24 -4.37
N LYS A 50 -16.84 2.57 -3.36
CA LYS A 50 -18.23 2.74 -2.91
C LYS A 50 -18.70 4.22 -2.83
N PRO A 51 -17.91 5.17 -2.30
CA PRO A 51 -18.33 6.58 -2.20
C PRO A 51 -18.59 7.29 -3.53
N LEU A 52 -18.10 6.75 -4.65
CA LEU A 52 -18.33 7.31 -5.98
C LEU A 52 -19.69 6.92 -6.58
N GLY A 53 -20.40 5.97 -5.96
CA GLY A 53 -21.63 5.39 -6.49
C GLY A 53 -21.38 4.53 -7.74
N TRP A 54 -22.42 3.90 -8.27
CA TRP A 54 -22.28 2.93 -9.37
C TRP A 54 -21.76 3.55 -10.67
N LYS A 55 -22.17 4.79 -10.98
CA LYS A 55 -21.83 5.51 -12.22
C LYS A 55 -20.31 5.63 -12.45
N TRP A 56 -19.55 5.86 -11.38
CA TRP A 56 -18.10 6.03 -11.43
C TRP A 56 -17.35 4.87 -10.78
N GLY A 57 -17.95 4.23 -9.78
CA GLY A 57 -17.37 3.08 -9.09
C GLY A 57 -17.25 1.85 -9.99
N LEU A 58 -18.26 1.51 -10.79
CA LEU A 58 -18.20 0.32 -11.65
C LEU A 58 -17.13 0.45 -12.76
N PRO A 59 -17.05 1.55 -13.53
CA PRO A 59 -16.00 1.70 -14.54
C PRO A 59 -14.59 1.63 -13.95
N LEU A 60 -14.37 2.26 -12.78
CA LEU A 60 -13.07 2.23 -12.10
C LEU A 60 -12.76 0.85 -11.50
N TRP A 61 -13.78 0.13 -11.04
CA TRP A 61 -13.62 -1.25 -10.59
C TRP A 61 -13.21 -2.16 -11.75
N LEU A 62 -13.86 -2.02 -12.91
CA LEU A 62 -13.51 -2.74 -14.14
C LEU A 62 -12.09 -2.37 -14.62
N ALA A 63 -11.70 -1.09 -14.54
CA ALA A 63 -10.35 -0.65 -14.85
C ALA A 63 -9.28 -1.26 -13.92
N GLY A 64 -9.65 -1.62 -12.68
CA GLY A 64 -8.78 -2.30 -11.73
C GLY A 64 -8.67 -3.81 -11.90
N LEU A 65 -9.42 -4.43 -12.82
CA LEU A 65 -9.41 -5.88 -13.03
C LEU A 65 -8.02 -6.49 -13.26
N PRO A 66 -7.09 -5.87 -14.00
CA PRO A 66 -5.74 -6.43 -14.14
C PRO A 66 -5.00 -6.60 -12.80
N GLU A 67 -5.18 -5.67 -11.87
CA GLU A 67 -4.62 -5.78 -10.51
C GLU A 67 -5.32 -6.90 -9.73
N VAL A 68 -6.66 -6.97 -9.81
CA VAL A 68 -7.47 -7.99 -9.13
C VAL A 68 -7.11 -9.41 -9.59
N VAL A 69 -6.94 -9.60 -10.90
CA VAL A 69 -6.61 -10.90 -11.50
C VAL A 69 -5.14 -11.27 -11.30
N SER A 70 -4.23 -10.31 -11.30
CA SER A 70 -2.80 -10.58 -11.01
C SER A 70 -2.53 -10.94 -9.55
N GLY A 71 -3.49 -10.69 -8.65
CA GLY A 71 -3.33 -10.95 -7.22
C GLY A 71 -2.33 -9.99 -6.54
N ASN A 72 -2.02 -8.87 -7.18
CA ASN A 72 -1.08 -7.89 -6.64
C ASN A 72 -1.74 -7.09 -5.51
N ILE A 73 -0.90 -6.56 -4.61
CA ILE A 73 -1.30 -6.06 -3.31
C ILE A 73 -1.55 -4.55 -3.28
N PHE A 74 -1.48 -3.83 -4.41
CA PHE A 74 -1.63 -2.36 -4.40
C PHE A 74 -3.01 -1.94 -3.90
N ILE A 75 -4.06 -2.71 -4.21
CA ILE A 75 -5.42 -2.46 -3.68
C ILE A 75 -5.46 -2.62 -2.15
N LEU A 76 -4.78 -3.65 -1.61
CA LEU A 76 -4.70 -3.84 -0.16
C LEU A 76 -3.89 -2.71 0.51
N MET A 77 -2.83 -2.24 -0.14
CA MET A 77 -2.08 -1.05 0.30
C MET A 77 -2.95 0.21 0.26
N ALA A 78 -3.84 0.35 -0.72
CA ALA A 78 -4.82 1.44 -0.79
C ALA A 78 -5.82 1.38 0.37
N VAL A 79 -6.22 0.17 0.82
CA VAL A 79 -7.00 0.01 2.05
C VAL A 79 -6.22 0.55 3.25
N VAL A 80 -4.93 0.20 3.38
CA VAL A 80 -4.06 0.72 4.46
C VAL A 80 -3.94 2.24 4.41
N ALA A 81 -3.91 2.86 3.23
CA ALA A 81 -3.93 4.33 3.11
C ALA A 81 -5.17 4.98 3.74
N VAL A 82 -6.29 4.24 3.84
CA VAL A 82 -7.52 4.70 4.50
C VAL A 82 -7.52 4.32 5.98
N VAL A 83 -7.40 3.04 6.30
CA VAL A 83 -7.55 2.53 7.68
C VAL A 83 -6.33 2.83 8.54
N GLY A 84 -5.19 3.12 7.93
CA GLY A 84 -3.94 3.46 8.62
C GLY A 84 -4.05 4.68 9.52
N PHE A 85 -4.97 5.61 9.25
CA PHE A 85 -5.22 6.75 10.12
C PHE A 85 -5.90 6.38 11.44
N SER A 86 -6.80 5.39 11.44
CA SER A 86 -7.50 4.92 12.65
C SER A 86 -6.83 3.71 13.29
N THR A 87 -6.04 2.96 12.52
CA THR A 87 -5.31 1.77 12.98
C THR A 87 -3.86 1.86 12.50
N PRO A 88 -3.01 2.65 13.19
CA PRO A 88 -1.64 2.93 12.74
C PRO A 88 -0.76 1.68 12.56
N GLY A 89 -1.02 0.61 13.33
CA GLY A 89 -0.31 -0.66 13.17
C GLY A 89 -0.50 -1.32 11.80
N SER A 90 -1.57 -1.00 11.07
CA SER A 90 -1.80 -1.54 9.72
C SER A 90 -0.74 -1.11 8.69
N TRP A 91 0.02 -0.04 8.96
CA TRP A 91 1.18 0.34 8.16
C TRP A 91 2.27 -0.74 8.12
N ALA A 92 2.26 -1.69 9.06
CA ALA A 92 3.14 -2.87 9.00
C ALA A 92 2.93 -3.71 7.73
N PHE A 93 1.70 -3.80 7.23
CA PHE A 93 1.43 -4.49 5.97
C PHE A 93 2.23 -3.86 4.83
N VAL A 94 2.20 -2.53 4.69
CA VAL A 94 2.95 -1.83 3.64
C VAL A 94 4.46 -1.90 3.92
N GLY A 95 4.90 -1.63 5.14
CA GLY A 95 6.33 -1.63 5.49
C GLY A 95 7.03 -2.97 5.25
N LEU A 96 6.32 -4.08 5.45
CA LEU A 96 6.87 -5.44 5.32
C LEU A 96 6.64 -6.07 3.93
N THR A 97 5.87 -5.42 3.06
CA THR A 97 5.68 -5.88 1.67
C THR A 97 6.32 -4.92 0.66
N LYS A 98 6.15 -3.62 0.81
CA LYS A 98 6.69 -2.58 -0.07
C LYS A 98 7.21 -1.41 0.75
N ILE A 99 8.52 -1.45 1.04
CA ILE A 99 9.18 -0.49 1.94
C ILE A 99 8.97 0.96 1.49
N THR A 100 9.30 1.30 0.24
CA THR A 100 9.31 2.69 -0.23
C THR A 100 7.94 3.38 -0.23
N PRO A 101 6.81 2.75 -0.60
CA PRO A 101 5.49 3.37 -0.43
C PRO A 101 4.96 3.36 1.01
N CYS A 102 5.71 2.89 2.03
CA CYS A 102 5.29 2.97 3.44
C CYS A 102 5.49 4.39 4.00
N VAL A 103 4.68 5.33 3.52
CA VAL A 103 4.84 6.77 3.83
C VAL A 103 3.95 7.29 4.96
N GLY A 104 3.02 6.46 5.46
CA GLY A 104 2.12 6.83 6.57
C GLY A 104 2.82 7.28 7.87
N PRO A 105 3.88 6.60 8.34
CA PRO A 105 4.62 7.06 9.51
C PRO A 105 5.17 8.50 9.39
N ILE A 106 5.53 8.93 8.17
CA ILE A 106 6.00 10.31 7.92
C ILE A 106 4.88 11.32 8.23
N TRP A 107 3.64 11.00 7.89
CA TRP A 107 2.49 11.85 8.24
C TRP A 107 2.35 12.02 9.76
N PHE A 108 2.42 10.92 10.52
CA PHE A 108 2.32 10.97 11.97
C PHE A 108 3.46 11.77 12.59
N LEU A 109 4.69 11.60 12.08
CA LEU A 109 5.86 12.36 12.50
C LEU A 109 5.65 13.87 12.30
N VAL A 110 5.26 14.28 11.09
CA VAL A 110 5.06 15.72 10.75
C VAL A 110 3.94 16.35 11.58
N ARG A 111 2.89 15.59 11.91
CA ARG A 111 1.78 16.07 12.73
C ARG A 111 2.03 16.00 14.24
N GLY A 112 3.18 15.46 14.68
CA GLY A 112 3.45 15.24 16.10
C GLY A 112 2.54 14.18 16.74
N GLU A 113 1.98 13.25 15.96
CA GLU A 113 1.13 12.17 16.44
C GLU A 113 1.97 11.01 16.98
N TRP A 114 2.72 11.26 18.06
CA TRP A 114 3.72 10.33 18.60
C TRP A 114 3.17 8.94 18.91
N LYS A 115 1.97 8.86 19.48
CA LYS A 115 1.30 7.57 19.76
C LYS A 115 1.09 6.76 18.47
N ASN A 116 0.59 7.40 17.41
CA ASN A 116 0.32 6.72 16.13
C ASN A 116 1.63 6.34 15.43
N LEU A 117 2.65 7.20 15.50
CA LEU A 117 3.98 6.91 15.01
C LEU A 117 4.58 5.69 15.70
N VAL A 118 4.56 5.65 17.04
CA VAL A 118 5.07 4.53 17.84
C VAL A 118 4.29 3.26 17.51
N LEU A 119 2.96 3.31 17.44
CA LEU A 119 2.16 2.13 17.09
C LEU A 119 2.50 1.58 15.69
N ALA A 120 2.70 2.45 14.70
CA ALA A 120 3.07 2.04 13.36
C ALA A 120 4.47 1.39 13.32
N ILE A 121 5.47 2.06 13.91
CA ILE A 121 6.86 1.57 13.93
C ILE A 121 6.99 0.30 14.78
N ALA A 122 6.38 0.27 15.97
CA ALA A 122 6.40 -0.89 16.85
C ALA A 122 5.73 -2.10 16.20
N SER A 123 4.62 -1.93 15.48
CA SER A 123 3.97 -3.04 14.77
C SER A 123 4.88 -3.62 13.68
N ILE A 124 5.57 -2.76 12.90
CA ILE A 124 6.57 -3.21 11.92
C ILE A 124 7.68 -4.00 12.63
N GLY A 125 8.27 -3.42 13.68
CA GLY A 125 9.39 -4.00 14.41
C GLY A 125 9.06 -5.31 15.10
N VAL A 126 7.90 -5.42 15.75
CA VAL A 126 7.45 -6.64 16.44
C VAL A 126 7.19 -7.76 15.44
N ILE A 127 6.48 -7.48 14.34
CA ILE A 127 6.20 -8.51 13.33
C ILE A 127 7.49 -8.97 12.64
N ALA A 128 8.38 -8.02 12.28
CA ALA A 128 9.69 -8.35 11.74
C ALA A 128 10.53 -9.17 12.72
N GLY A 129 10.55 -8.77 14.00
CA GLY A 129 11.29 -9.46 15.06
C GLY A 129 10.81 -10.88 15.29
N ILE A 130 9.50 -11.10 15.39
CA ILE A 130 8.91 -12.46 15.49
C ILE A 130 9.25 -13.27 14.25
N SER A 131 9.14 -12.68 13.06
CA SER A 131 9.52 -13.39 11.84
C SER A 131 11.01 -13.71 11.78
N PHE A 132 11.86 -12.87 12.36
CA PHE A 132 13.31 -13.07 12.41
C PHE A 132 13.67 -14.21 13.35
N THR A 133 13.02 -14.33 14.51
CA THR A 133 13.27 -15.47 15.42
C THR A 133 12.85 -16.82 14.84
N ILE A 134 11.87 -16.83 13.93
CA ILE A 134 11.43 -18.05 13.23
C ILE A 134 12.42 -18.46 12.12
N SER A 135 12.91 -17.51 11.33
CA SER A 135 13.72 -17.80 10.14
C SER A 135 14.82 -16.73 9.91
N PRO A 136 15.87 -16.69 10.74
CA PRO A 136 16.89 -15.64 10.69
C PRO A 136 17.68 -15.63 9.37
N SER A 137 18.01 -16.81 8.82
CA SER A 137 18.74 -16.95 7.55
C SER A 137 17.98 -16.33 6.36
N LEU A 138 16.65 -16.44 6.33
CA LEU A 138 15.83 -15.83 5.27
C LEU A 138 15.87 -14.30 5.32
N TRP A 139 16.05 -13.69 6.49
CA TRP A 139 16.24 -12.25 6.61
C TRP A 139 17.60 -11.80 6.10
N GLU A 140 18.66 -12.56 6.38
CA GLU A 140 19.98 -12.31 5.81
C GLU A 140 19.95 -12.41 4.28
N GLU A 141 19.34 -13.47 3.73
CA GLU A 141 19.14 -13.62 2.28
C GLU A 141 18.37 -12.43 1.68
N TRP A 142 17.26 -12.02 2.31
CA TRP A 142 16.43 -10.92 1.82
C TRP A 142 17.15 -9.57 1.86
N LEU A 143 17.89 -9.29 2.93
CA LEU A 143 18.68 -8.06 3.05
C LEU A 143 19.78 -8.02 1.99
N ASN A 144 20.52 -9.11 1.81
CA ASN A 144 21.52 -9.23 0.75
C ASN A 144 20.90 -9.06 -0.63
N PHE A 145 19.71 -9.62 -0.86
CA PHE A 145 18.96 -9.48 -2.10
C PHE A 145 18.58 -8.03 -2.40
N ILE A 146 18.01 -7.29 -1.44
CA ILE A 146 17.62 -5.89 -1.67
C ILE A 146 18.85 -5.00 -1.88
N VAL A 147 19.90 -5.18 -1.08
CA VAL A 147 21.14 -4.39 -1.22
C VAL A 147 21.78 -4.66 -2.58
N GLY A 148 21.89 -5.94 -2.97
CA GLY A 148 22.46 -6.37 -4.25
C GLY A 148 21.68 -5.89 -5.48
N HIS A 149 20.39 -5.59 -5.34
CA HIS A 149 19.53 -5.12 -6.44
C HIS A 149 19.08 -3.65 -6.31
N SER A 150 19.61 -2.90 -5.34
CA SER A 150 19.20 -1.52 -5.02
C SER A 150 19.40 -0.51 -6.16
N GLY A 151 20.21 -0.85 -7.16
CA GLY A 151 20.42 -0.06 -8.39
C GLY A 151 19.84 -0.69 -9.67
N ALA A 152 19.24 -1.89 -9.61
CA ALA A 152 18.79 -2.62 -10.80
C ALA A 152 17.52 -2.01 -11.44
N SER A 153 16.79 -1.18 -10.70
CA SER A 153 15.56 -0.51 -11.15
C SER A 153 15.84 0.94 -11.56
N THR A 154 16.72 1.15 -12.55
CA THR A 154 17.06 2.51 -13.06
C THR A 154 15.93 3.15 -13.86
N GLN A 155 14.99 2.36 -14.35
CA GLN A 155 13.82 2.80 -15.10
C GLN A 155 12.56 2.13 -14.55
N PRO A 156 11.41 2.83 -14.51
CA PRO A 156 10.12 2.20 -14.32
C PRO A 156 9.93 1.13 -15.41
N ILE A 157 9.65 -0.12 -15.03
CA ILE A 157 9.33 -1.16 -16.00
C ILE A 157 8.10 -0.71 -16.79
N GLY A 158 8.29 -0.37 -18.06
CA GLY A 158 7.19 -0.07 -18.99
C GLY A 158 6.89 1.41 -19.26
N SER A 159 7.73 2.39 -18.87
CA SER A 159 7.56 3.76 -19.40
C SER A 159 8.85 4.59 -19.36
N PRO A 160 9.43 4.96 -20.52
CA PRO A 160 10.57 5.89 -20.59
C PRO A 160 10.21 7.33 -20.22
N PHE A 161 8.92 7.62 -20.00
CA PHE A 161 8.40 8.97 -19.75
C PHE A 161 8.21 9.30 -18.28
N LEU A 162 8.28 8.30 -17.39
CA LEU A 162 8.11 8.51 -15.96
C LEU A 162 9.46 8.81 -15.31
N PRO A 163 9.57 9.86 -14.47
CA PRO A 163 10.83 10.19 -13.82
C PRO A 163 11.36 9.02 -12.97
N PRO A 164 12.69 8.92 -12.78
CA PRO A 164 13.29 7.84 -12.02
C PRO A 164 12.82 7.85 -10.55
N PRO A 165 12.87 6.69 -9.85
CA PRO A 165 12.50 6.61 -8.43
C PRO A 165 13.23 7.62 -7.55
N ALA A 166 14.50 7.92 -7.87
CA ALA A 166 15.32 8.90 -7.16
C ALA A 166 14.73 10.32 -7.17
N LEU A 167 13.93 10.68 -8.18
CA LEU A 167 13.21 11.96 -8.19
C LEU A 167 11.81 11.82 -7.57
N ARG A 168 11.09 10.75 -7.91
CA ARG A 168 9.68 10.58 -7.48
C ARG A 168 9.55 10.36 -5.97
N ILE A 169 10.46 9.61 -5.35
CA ILE A 169 10.42 9.32 -3.91
C ILE A 169 10.53 10.61 -3.08
N PRO A 170 11.53 11.49 -3.29
CA PRO A 170 11.58 12.80 -2.62
C PRO A 170 10.32 13.64 -2.84
N VAL A 171 9.78 13.66 -4.07
CA VAL A 171 8.54 14.39 -4.38
C VAL A 171 7.35 13.79 -3.61
N GLY A 172 7.24 12.46 -3.54
CA GLY A 172 6.23 11.77 -2.76
C GLY A 172 6.32 12.08 -1.26
N ILE A 173 7.53 12.07 -0.70
CA ILE A 173 7.78 12.47 0.70
C ILE A 173 7.37 13.92 0.92
N ALA A 174 7.80 14.85 0.06
CA ALA A 174 7.42 16.26 0.13
C ALA A 174 5.90 16.45 0.06
N LEU A 175 5.21 15.65 -0.76
CA LEU A 175 3.75 15.65 -0.87
C LEU A 175 3.07 15.15 0.43
N VAL A 176 3.63 14.14 1.11
CA VAL A 176 3.15 13.72 2.44
C VAL A 176 3.34 14.82 3.46
N VAL A 177 4.54 15.43 3.52
CA VAL A 177 4.85 16.53 4.43
C VAL A 177 3.87 17.68 4.22
N TRP A 178 3.73 18.15 2.98
CA TRP A 178 2.77 19.20 2.62
C TRP A 178 1.34 18.82 3.00
N GLY A 179 0.92 17.59 2.69
CA GLY A 179 -0.42 17.12 2.98
C GLY A 179 -0.71 17.02 4.48
N ALA A 180 0.26 16.59 5.27
CA ALA A 180 0.17 16.52 6.72
C ALA A 180 0.03 17.93 7.33
N LEU A 181 0.86 18.88 6.87
CA LEU A 181 0.79 20.29 7.29
C LEU A 181 -0.53 20.97 6.91
N ARG A 182 -1.17 20.55 5.80
CA ARG A 182 -2.41 21.15 5.28
C ARG A 182 -3.66 20.33 5.54
N ASN A 183 -3.55 19.26 6.32
CA ASN A 183 -4.63 18.29 6.58
C ASN A 183 -5.34 17.82 5.28
N LYS A 184 -4.53 17.32 4.33
CA LYS A 184 -4.93 16.79 3.03
C LYS A 184 -4.60 15.30 2.93
N PRO A 185 -5.37 14.39 3.58
CA PRO A 185 -5.04 12.96 3.65
C PRO A 185 -5.02 12.26 2.29
N TRP A 186 -5.66 12.82 1.26
CA TRP A 186 -5.56 12.31 -0.11
C TRP A 186 -4.11 12.33 -0.65
N SER A 187 -3.21 13.11 -0.05
CA SER A 187 -1.79 13.12 -0.43
C SER A 187 -1.10 11.78 -0.17
N ILE A 188 -1.58 10.99 0.80
CA ILE A 188 -1.02 9.69 1.15
C ILE A 188 -1.05 8.71 -0.04
N PRO A 189 -2.22 8.34 -0.61
CA PRO A 189 -2.24 7.39 -1.73
C PRO A 189 -1.49 7.90 -2.97
N VAL A 190 -1.45 9.22 -3.20
CA VAL A 190 -0.66 9.80 -4.29
C VAL A 190 0.84 9.67 -4.02
N ALA A 191 1.28 9.93 -2.79
CA ALA A 191 2.66 9.73 -2.39
C ALA A 191 3.07 8.26 -2.40
N MET A 192 2.19 7.35 -1.97
CA MET A 192 2.42 5.90 -2.10
C MET A 192 2.64 5.50 -3.55
N PHE A 193 1.83 6.03 -4.48
CA PHE A 193 2.03 5.83 -5.91
C PHE A 193 3.40 6.36 -6.35
N LEU A 194 3.75 7.61 -6.02
CA LEU A 194 5.03 8.21 -6.39
C LEU A 194 6.24 7.46 -5.82
N CYS A 195 6.13 6.96 -4.58
CA CYS A 195 7.20 6.23 -3.89
C CYS A 195 7.26 4.76 -4.28
N THR A 196 6.34 4.25 -5.11
CA THR A 196 6.44 2.88 -5.62
C THR A 196 7.65 2.77 -6.55
N PRO A 197 8.57 1.81 -6.34
CA PRO A 197 9.84 1.80 -7.06
C PRO A 197 9.62 1.44 -8.53
N VAL A 198 8.76 0.45 -8.80
CA VAL A 198 8.35 0.04 -10.14
C VAL A 198 6.89 0.44 -10.37
N LEU A 199 6.69 1.44 -11.22
CA LEU A 199 5.35 1.86 -11.64
C LEU A 199 4.87 1.02 -12.81
N TRP A 200 3.68 0.45 -12.67
CA TRP A 200 2.95 -0.20 -13.76
C TRP A 200 1.44 0.08 -13.61
N LEU A 201 0.61 -0.43 -14.52
CA LEU A 201 -0.84 -0.18 -14.54
C LEU A 201 -1.52 -0.42 -13.17
N GLY A 202 -1.15 -1.48 -12.47
CA GLY A 202 -1.69 -1.80 -11.15
C GLY A 202 -1.37 -0.79 -10.05
N SER A 203 -0.23 -0.09 -10.14
CA SER A 203 0.14 0.94 -9.16
C SER A 203 -0.89 2.07 -9.06
N PHE A 204 -1.62 2.36 -10.15
CA PHE A 204 -2.68 3.38 -10.15
C PHE A 204 -3.85 3.02 -9.22
N THR A 205 -4.05 1.75 -8.88
CA THR A 205 -5.10 1.33 -7.96
C THR A 205 -4.90 1.85 -6.53
N LEU A 206 -3.68 2.29 -6.17
CA LEU A 206 -3.44 3.03 -4.92
C LEU A 206 -4.33 4.27 -4.79
N LEU A 207 -4.63 4.93 -5.91
CA LEU A 207 -5.46 6.14 -5.94
C LEU A 207 -6.92 5.86 -5.61
N ALA A 208 -7.36 4.59 -5.60
CA ALA A 208 -8.71 4.20 -5.19
C ALA A 208 -9.01 4.51 -3.71
N ALA A 209 -8.00 4.82 -2.89
CA ALA A 209 -8.21 5.32 -1.53
C ALA A 209 -8.81 6.73 -1.47
N ILE A 210 -8.61 7.56 -2.51
CA ILE A 210 -8.98 8.99 -2.50
C ILE A 210 -10.48 9.22 -2.26
N PRO A 211 -11.42 8.54 -2.95
CA PRO A 211 -12.85 8.73 -2.73
C PRO A 211 -13.26 8.49 -1.28
N ARG A 212 -12.73 7.44 -0.66
CA ARG A 212 -13.03 7.05 0.73
C ARG A 212 -12.49 8.07 1.73
N LEU A 213 -11.25 8.54 1.55
CA LEU A 213 -10.67 9.60 2.37
C LEU A 213 -11.45 10.92 2.26
N LYS A 214 -11.94 11.27 1.07
CA LYS A 214 -12.78 12.46 0.87
C LYS A 214 -14.16 12.32 1.51
N ALA A 215 -14.78 11.15 1.41
CA ALA A 215 -16.10 10.88 1.99
C ALA A 215 -16.07 10.91 3.52
N GLY A 216 -15.07 10.27 4.15
CA GLY A 216 -14.89 10.30 5.61
C GLY A 216 -14.72 11.72 6.17
N ARG A 217 -14.15 12.64 5.38
CA ARG A 217 -14.04 14.05 5.75
C ARG A 217 -15.39 14.78 5.69
N LYS A 218 -16.20 14.53 4.66
CA LYS A 218 -17.54 15.15 4.56
C LYS A 218 -18.41 14.77 5.75
N SER A 219 -18.34 13.53 6.22
CA SER A 219 -19.10 13.08 7.39
C SER A 219 -18.62 13.68 8.72
N SER A 220 -17.39 14.20 8.79
CA SER A 220 -16.83 14.84 9.98
C SER A 220 -16.93 16.38 9.95
N ASP A 221 -17.52 16.95 8.90
CA ASP A 221 -17.65 18.40 8.72
C ASP A 221 -18.93 18.89 9.41
N PRO A 222 -18.86 19.75 10.46
CA PRO A 222 -20.02 20.20 11.21
C PRO A 222 -21.08 20.86 10.32
N ASP A 223 -20.66 21.61 9.30
CA ASP A 223 -21.57 22.33 8.39
C ASP A 223 -22.31 21.37 7.45
N ALA A 224 -21.73 20.20 7.14
CA ALA A 224 -22.39 19.17 6.34
C ALA A 224 -23.46 18.42 7.14
N LEU A 225 -23.24 18.21 8.44
CA LEU A 225 -24.21 17.57 9.34
C LEU A 225 -25.45 18.47 9.58
N LEU A 226 -25.24 19.78 9.67
CA LEU A 226 -26.34 20.77 9.84
C LEU A 226 -27.25 20.93 8.61
N LEU A 227 -26.76 20.55 7.42
CA LEU A 227 -27.55 20.59 6.17
C LEU A 227 -28.35 19.30 5.95
N ASP A 228 -27.94 18.18 6.54
CA ASP A 228 -28.63 16.89 6.45
C ASP A 228 -29.81 16.82 7.44
N GLU A 229 -29.72 17.48 8.60
CA GLU A 229 -30.86 17.62 9.54
C GLU A 229 -32.00 18.52 9.02
N LYS A 230 -31.76 19.28 7.94
CA LYS A 230 -32.74 20.21 7.35
C LYS A 230 -33.41 19.67 6.08
N ARG A 231 -33.21 18.39 5.74
CA ARG A 231 -33.88 17.69 4.63
C ARG A 231 -34.74 16.56 5.12
#